data_AF-A0A197SJV9-F1
#
_entry.id   AF-A0A197SJV9-F1
#
_cell.length_a   1.000
_cell.length_b   1.000
_cell.length_c   1.000
_cell.angle_alpha   90.00
_cell.angle_beta   90.00
_cell.angle_gamma   90.00
#
_symmetry.space_group_name_H-M   'P 1'
#
loop_
_entity.id
_entity.type
_entity.pdbx_description
1 polymer ?
#
loop_
_entity_poly.entity_id
_entity_poly.type
_entity_poly.pdbx_seq_one_letter_code
_entity_poly.pdbx_strand_id
1 'polypeptide(L)' 'MSTTADLPGSVLPDAEAANAAIRDLVDSTDPDGGWPAEEYERLLALWAAATTADLDEAA' A
#
# COMPACT_ATOMS: atom_id res chain seq x y z
N MET A 1 12.44 -16.89 -16.93
CA MET A 1 12.70 -16.56 -15.52
C MET A 1 13.39 -15.20 -15.52
N SER A 2 12.61 -14.12 -15.58
CA SER A 2 13.16 -12.77 -15.50
C SER A 2 12.85 -12.25 -14.10
N THR A 3 13.84 -12.39 -13.21
CA THR A 3 13.89 -11.68 -11.94
C THR A 3 14.02 -10.20 -12.28
N THR A 4 12.93 -9.43 -12.17
CA THR A 4 13.07 -7.98 -12.08
C THR A 4 13.62 -7.70 -10.70
N ALA A 5 14.78 -7.05 -10.67
CA ALA A 5 15.49 -6.74 -9.45
C ALA A 5 14.65 -5.75 -8.65
N ASP A 6 14.29 -6.17 -7.44
CA ASP A 6 14.08 -5.33 -6.26
C ASP A 6 15.14 -4.22 -6.26
N LEU A 7 14.72 -2.98 -6.48
CA LEU A 7 15.55 -1.79 -6.32
C LEU A 7 15.32 -1.26 -4.89
N PRO A 8 16.26 -1.47 -3.96
CA PRO A 8 16.15 -0.91 -2.62
C PRO A 8 16.53 0.57 -2.71
N GLY A 9 15.55 1.47 -2.69
CA GLY A 9 15.85 2.89 -2.46
C GLY A 9 14.93 3.93 -3.06
N SER A 10 13.64 3.67 -3.22
CA SER A 10 12.71 4.79 -3.46
C SER A 10 12.31 5.41 -2.12
N VAL A 11 12.70 6.67 -1.91
CA VAL A 11 12.30 7.52 -0.76
C VAL A 11 10.84 7.98 -0.90
N LEU A 12 10.15 7.52 -1.95
CA LEU A 12 8.73 7.70 -2.18
C LEU A 12 7.92 6.79 -1.25
N PRO A 13 6.66 7.17 -0.91
CA PRO A 13 5.76 6.24 -0.24
C PRO A 13 5.65 4.97 -1.09
N ASP A 14 5.96 3.83 -0.48
CA ASP A 14 6.02 2.55 -1.18
C ASP A 14 4.61 1.97 -1.34
N ALA A 15 4.13 1.87 -2.57
CA ALA A 15 2.79 1.38 -2.88
C ALA A 15 2.62 -0.09 -2.45
N GLU A 16 3.68 -0.90 -2.51
CA GLU A 16 3.63 -2.30 -2.09
C GLU A 16 3.54 -2.42 -0.57
N ALA A 17 4.27 -1.59 0.18
CA ALA A 17 4.20 -1.54 1.63
C ALA A 17 2.83 -1.05 2.12
N ALA A 18 2.26 -0.02 1.48
CA ALA A 18 0.90 0.44 1.80
C ALA A 18 -0.13 -0.66 1.50
N ASN A 19 -0.01 -1.36 0.36
CA ASN A 19 -0.87 -2.50 0.04
C ASN A 19 -0.72 -3.67 1.02
N ALA A 20 0.50 -3.97 1.46
CA ALA A 20 0.75 -5.02 2.44
C ALA A 20 0.06 -4.70 3.78
N ALA A 21 0.15 -3.46 4.24
CA ALA A 21 -0.55 -3.00 5.44
C ALA A 21 -2.08 -3.07 5.28
N ILE A 22 -2.62 -2.75 4.09
CA ILE A 22 -4.06 -2.90 3.82
C ILE A 22 -4.49 -4.37 3.94
N ARG A 23 -3.71 -5.30 3.37
CA ARG A 23 -4.02 -6.74 3.46
C ARG A 23 -3.96 -7.24 4.90
N ASP A 24 -2.92 -6.85 5.64
CA ASP A 24 -2.77 -7.22 7.04
C ASP A 24 -3.92 -6.70 7.92
N LEU A 25 -4.38 -5.47 7.66
CA LEU A 25 -5.54 -4.89 8.32
C LEU A 25 -6.83 -5.69 8.03
N VAL A 26 -7.07 -6.05 6.76
CA VAL A 26 -8.22 -6.86 6.35
C VAL A 26 -8.18 -8.23 7.02
N ASP A 27 -7.02 -8.90 6.98
CA ASP A 27 -6.84 -10.26 7.51
C ASP A 27 -6.92 -10.30 9.04
N SER A 28 -6.47 -9.24 9.72
CA SER A 28 -6.46 -9.14 11.19
C SER A 28 -7.75 -8.56 11.76
N THR A 29 -8.64 -7.99 10.92
CA THR A 29 -9.89 -7.40 11.41
C THR A 29 -10.86 -8.50 11.82
N ASP A 30 -11.27 -8.43 13.09
CA ASP A 30 -12.32 -9.28 13.62
C ASP A 30 -13.68 -8.88 13.01
N PRO A 31 -14.43 -9.83 12.42
CA PRO A 31 -15.70 -9.54 11.76
C PRO A 31 -16.80 -9.08 12.73
N ASP A 32 -16.69 -9.40 14.02
CA ASP A 32 -17.63 -9.02 15.07
C ASP A 32 -17.20 -7.71 15.78
N GLY A 33 -15.90 -7.36 15.71
CA GLY A 33 -15.30 -6.16 16.29
C GLY A 33 -15.56 -4.86 15.52
N GLY A 34 -16.09 -4.97 14.31
CA GLY A 34 -16.37 -3.83 13.43
C GLY A 34 -15.17 -3.41 12.59
N TRP A 35 -15.47 -2.80 11.44
CA TRP A 35 -14.47 -2.43 10.45
C TRP A 35 -13.68 -1.17 10.87
N PRO A 36 -12.33 -1.20 10.91
CA PRO A 36 -11.49 -0.04 11.21
C PRO A 36 -11.40 0.90 9.99
N ALA A 37 -12.52 1.58 9.70
CA ALA A 37 -12.67 2.40 8.50
C ALA A 37 -11.64 3.53 8.39
N GLU A 38 -11.37 4.25 9.49
CA GLU A 38 -10.42 5.37 9.48
C GLU A 38 -8.99 4.93 9.12
N GLU A 39 -8.53 3.81 9.68
CA GLU A 39 -7.19 3.29 9.37
C GLU A 39 -7.13 2.74 7.95
N TYR A 40 -8.18 2.05 7.49
CA TYR A 40 -8.28 1.58 6.11
C TYR A 40 -8.27 2.73 5.09
N GLU A 41 -9.04 3.80 5.33
CA GLU A 41 -9.08 5.00 4.48
C GLU A 41 -7.72 5.71 4.45
N ARG A 42 -7.03 5.80 5.58
CA ARG A 42 -5.68 6.36 5.65
C ARG A 42 -4.70 5.54 4.81
N LEU A 43 -4.73 4.21 4.91
CA LEU A 43 -3.86 3.34 4.14
C LEU A 43 -4.18 3.42 2.63
N LEU A 44 -5.45 3.53 2.25
CA LEU A 44 -5.85 3.77 0.87
C LEU A 44 -5.32 5.10 0.33
N ALA A 45 -5.36 6.18 1.13
CA ALA A 45 -4.81 7.47 0.73
C ALA A 45 -3.29 7.40 0.51
N LEU A 46 -2.57 6.69 1.39
CA LEU A 46 -1.14 6.45 1.26
C LEU A 46 -0.81 5.65 -0.01
N TRP A 47 -1.57 4.58 -0.26
CA TRP A 47 -1.40 3.77 -1.46
C TRP A 47 -1.71 4.55 -2.76
N ALA A 48 -2.77 5.35 -2.77
CA ALA A 48 -3.14 6.18 -3.91
C ALA A 48 -2.08 7.25 -4.22
N ALA A 49 -1.54 7.90 -3.18
CA ALA A 49 -0.44 8.86 -3.33
C ALA A 49 0.81 8.21 -3.90
N ALA A 50 1.19 7.03 -3.40
CA ALA A 50 2.31 6.24 -3.90
C ALA A 50 2.14 5.83 -5.36
N THR A 51 0.97 5.29 -5.71
CA THR A 51 0.66 4.83 -7.08
C THR A 51 0.62 5.99 -8.06
N THR A 52 0.13 7.16 -7.65
CA THR A 52 0.11 8.35 -8.50
C THR A 52 1.52 8.87 -8.76
N ALA A 53 2.41 8.82 -7.77
CA ALA A 53 3.81 9.21 -7.94
C ALA A 53 4.57 8.26 -8.88
N ASP A 54 4.33 6.95 -8.78
CA ASP A 54 4.91 5.94 -9.67
C ASP A 54 4.47 6.15 -11.14
N LEU A 55 3.19 6.47 -11.34
CA LEU A 55 2.64 6.78 -12.67
C LEU A 55 3.21 8.08 -13.28
N ASP A 56 3.51 9.09 -12.45
CA ASP A 56 4.14 10.35 -12.89
C ASP A 56 5.62 10.15 -13.25
N GLU A 57 6.35 9.31 -12.50
CA GLU A 57 7.75 8.96 -12.81
C GLU A 57 7.88 8.14 -14.11
N ALA A 58 6.86 7.37 -14.47
CA ALA A 58 6.86 6.52 -15.67
C ALA A 58 6.46 7.24 -16.99
N ALA A 59 6.06 8.52 -16.94
CA ALA A 59 5.54 9.29 -18.09
C ALA A 59 6.60 10.15 -18.81
#